data_AF-A0A1E3W0U4-F1
#
_entry.id   AF-A0A1E3W0U4-F1
#
_cell.length_a   1.000
_cell.length_b   1.000
_cell.length_c   1.000
_cell.angle_alpha   90.00
_cell.angle_beta   90.00
_cell.angle_gamma   90.00
#
_symmetry.space_group_name_H-M   'P 1'
#
loop_
_entity.id
_entity.type
_entity.pdbx_description
1 polymer ?
#
loop_
_entity_poly.entity_id
_entity_poly.type
_entity_poly.pdbx_seq_one_letter_code
_entity_poly.pdbx_strand_id
1 'polypeptide(L)'
;MIICSCTILSSEDIHEAVSTLRTKDPFVVLTPGLIYRTLGKRPKCGDCMPLVVKLIVGYDEEGPSSAASLPHRSPFDDTPTAD
;
A
#
# COMPACT_ATOMS: atom_id res chain seq x y z
N MET A 1 -7.34 10.88 -5.93
CA MET A 1 -8.13 11.06 -4.68
C MET A 1 -7.20 11.40 -3.52
N ILE A 2 -7.60 12.25 -2.56
CA ILE A 2 -6.80 12.51 -1.34
C ILE A 2 -6.94 11.35 -0.36
N ILE A 3 -5.81 10.81 0.11
CA ILE A 3 -5.69 9.67 1.04
C ILE A 3 -5.29 10.13 2.44
N CYS A 4 -4.40 11.11 2.55
CA CYS A 4 -3.99 11.69 3.83
C CYS A 4 -4.18 13.20 3.83
N SER A 5 -5.08 13.69 4.69
CA SER A 5 -5.32 15.13 4.85
C SER A 5 -4.17 15.86 5.55
N CYS A 6 -3.38 15.17 6.39
CA CYS A 6 -2.28 15.81 7.13
C CYS A 6 -1.11 16.25 6.24
N THR A 7 -0.86 15.51 5.16
CA THR A 7 0.29 15.70 4.28
C THR A 7 -0.11 15.93 2.82
N ILE A 8 -1.42 16.04 2.55
CA ILE A 8 -2.00 16.10 1.20
C ILE A 8 -1.37 15.01 0.31
N LEU A 9 -1.54 13.76 0.76
CA LEU A 9 -1.09 12.58 0.00
C LEU A 9 -2.22 12.11 -0.91
N SER A 10 -1.95 11.95 -2.20
CA SER A 10 -2.93 11.45 -3.17
C SER A 10 -2.77 9.95 -3.46
N SER A 11 -3.77 9.34 -4.09
CA SER A 11 -3.70 7.98 -4.63
C SER A 11 -2.64 7.85 -5.73
N GLU A 12 -2.49 8.89 -6.55
CA GLU A 12 -1.48 8.95 -7.62
C GLU A 12 -0.06 9.01 -7.05
N ASP A 13 0.15 9.76 -5.96
CA ASP A 13 1.44 9.80 -5.25
C ASP A 13 1.84 8.39 -4.76
N ILE A 14 0.87 7.61 -4.25
CA ILE A 14 1.11 6.25 -3.76
C ILE A 14 1.43 5.31 -4.92
N HIS A 15 0.68 5.40 -6.03
CA HIS A 15 0.92 4.61 -7.23
C HIS A 15 2.33 4.88 -7.80
N GLU A 16 2.73 6.14 -7.91
CA GLU A 16 4.08 6.53 -8.36
C GLU A 16 5.16 6.00 -7.42
N ALA A 17 4.95 6.08 -6.11
CA ALA A 17 5.89 5.55 -5.12
C ALA A 17 6.05 4.03 -5.22
N VAL A 18 4.95 3.28 -5.40
CA VAL A 18 4.97 1.83 -5.61
C VAL A 18 5.73 1.48 -6.89
N SER A 19 5.40 2.12 -8.01
CA SER A 19 6.09 1.90 -9.29
C SER A 19 7.58 2.21 -9.20
N THR A 20 7.94 3.32 -8.54
CA THR A 20 9.34 3.70 -8.31
C THR A 20 10.09 2.68 -7.48
N LEU A 21 9.46 2.17 -6.40
CA LEU A 21 10.07 1.17 -5.54
C LEU A 21 10.27 -0.15 -6.26
N ARG A 22 9.26 -0.63 -7.00
CA ARG A 22 9.35 -1.87 -7.79
C ARG A 22 10.35 -1.77 -8.95
N THR A 23 10.49 -0.58 -9.55
CA THR A 23 11.51 -0.32 -10.57
C THR A 23 12.92 -0.40 -9.98
N LYS A 24 13.11 0.05 -8.73
CA LYS A 24 14.41 0.01 -8.05
C LYS A 24 14.75 -1.37 -7.50
N ASP A 25 13.78 -2.06 -6.93
CA ASP A 25 13.91 -3.39 -6.38
C ASP A 25 12.56 -4.13 -6.49
N PRO A 26 12.45 -5.14 -7.38
CA PRO A 26 11.21 -5.86 -7.61
C PRO A 26 10.78 -6.71 -6.41
N PHE A 27 11.63 -6.96 -5.41
CA PHE A 27 11.32 -7.79 -4.24
C PHE A 27 11.20 -7.00 -2.94
N VAL A 28 11.32 -5.66 -2.99
CA VAL A 28 11.23 -4.82 -1.80
C VAL A 28 9.87 -4.99 -1.11
N VAL A 29 9.91 -5.12 0.22
CA VAL A 29 8.69 -5.16 1.02
C VAL A 29 8.08 -3.77 1.07
N LEU A 30 6.93 -3.60 0.41
CA LEU A 30 6.18 -2.35 0.41
C LEU A 30 5.48 -2.17 1.77
N THR A 31 5.79 -1.07 2.44
CA THR A 31 5.14 -0.69 3.71
C THR A 31 4.70 0.77 3.66
N PRO A 32 3.65 1.19 4.40
CA PRO A 32 3.27 2.60 4.45
C PRO A 32 4.43 3.51 4.83
N GLY A 33 5.23 3.11 5.83
CA GLY A 33 6.40 3.87 6.26
C GLY A 33 7.50 3.99 5.19
N LEU A 34 7.61 3.04 4.26
CA LEU A 34 8.49 3.15 3.10
C LEU A 34 7.91 4.10 2.06
N ILE A 35 6.61 3.99 1.74
CA ILE A 35 5.93 4.91 0.81
C ILE A 35 6.07 6.37 1.27
N TYR A 36 5.78 6.67 2.54
CA TYR A 36 5.95 8.00 3.10
C TYR A 36 7.40 8.50 3.00
N ARG A 37 8.38 7.63 3.27
CA ARG A 37 9.81 7.96 3.15
C ARG A 37 10.23 8.25 1.71
N THR A 38 9.79 7.44 0.75
CA THR A 38 10.03 7.64 -0.68
C THR A 38 9.51 9.00 -1.16
N LEU A 39 8.34 9.40 -0.65
CA LEU A 39 7.71 10.67 -0.98
C LEU A 39 8.22 11.88 -0.16
N GLY A 40 9.15 11.67 0.78
CA GLY A 40 9.63 12.73 1.68
C GLY A 40 8.56 13.29 2.62
N LYS A 41 7.46 12.56 2.84
CA LYS A 41 6.33 12.98 3.68
C LYS A 41 6.40 12.31 5.06
N ARG A 42 5.92 12.99 6.11
CA ARG A 42 5.75 12.43 7.45
C ARG A 42 4.29 12.49 7.91
N PRO A 43 3.64 11.35 8.17
CA PRO A 43 2.26 11.32 8.64
C PRO A 43 2.15 11.89 10.06
N LYS A 44 1.02 12.55 10.37
CA LYS A 44 0.77 13.17 11.70
C LYS A 44 -0.15 12.35 12.60
N CYS A 45 -1.28 11.85 12.09
CA CYS A 45 -2.27 11.09 12.90
C CYS A 45 -2.28 9.58 12.61
N GLY A 46 -1.98 9.15 11.38
CA GLY A 46 -1.96 7.74 11.00
C GLY A 46 -3.31 7.15 10.55
N ASP A 47 -4.41 7.90 10.58
CA ASP A 47 -5.74 7.39 10.22
C ASP A 47 -5.83 6.87 8.78
N CYS A 48 -5.00 7.40 7.89
CA CYS A 48 -4.91 6.98 6.49
C CYS A 48 -4.20 5.63 6.29
N MET A 49 -3.49 5.09 7.29
CA MET A 49 -2.62 3.92 7.11
C MET A 49 -3.33 2.68 6.56
N PRO A 50 -4.54 2.30 7.03
CA PRO A 50 -5.25 1.14 6.46
C PRO A 50 -5.60 1.35 4.98
N LEU A 51 -5.93 2.57 4.58
CA LEU A 51 -6.23 2.91 3.19
C LEU A 51 -4.96 2.90 2.33
N VAL A 52 -3.84 3.40 2.87
CA VAL A 52 -2.53 3.31 2.21
C VAL A 52 -2.15 1.85 1.96
N VAL A 53 -2.34 0.96 2.94
CA VAL A 53 -2.08 -0.49 2.76
C VAL A 53 -2.94 -1.08 1.65
N LYS A 54 -4.24 -0.79 1.62
CA LYS A 54 -5.14 -1.28 0.55
C LYS A 54 -4.67 -0.83 -0.84
N LEU A 55 -4.24 0.42 -0.97
CA LEU A 55 -3.73 0.96 -2.24
C LEU A 55 -2.38 0.34 -2.62
N ILE A 56 -1.48 0.12 -1.65
CA ILE A 56 -0.23 -0.60 -1.90
C ILE A 56 -0.52 -1.97 -2.52
N VAL A 57 -1.40 -2.77 -1.90
CA VAL A 57 -1.76 -4.10 -2.41
C VAL A 57 -2.36 -3.99 -3.82
N GLY A 58 -3.36 -3.12 -4.00
CA GLY A 58 -4.03 -2.98 -5.30
C GLY A 58 -3.09 -2.55 -6.44
N TYR A 59 -2.13 -1.65 -6.17
CA TYR A 59 -1.16 -1.22 -7.19
C TYR A 59 -0.02 -2.20 -7.40
N ASP A 60 0.25 -3.06 -6.43
CA ASP A 60 1.25 -4.10 -6.57
C ASP A 60 0.78 -5.21 -7.51
N GLU A 61 -0.50 -5.57 -7.44
CA GLU A 61 -1.10 -6.60 -8.30
C GLU A 61 -1.27 -6.15 -9.76
N GLU A 62 -1.26 -4.85 -10.03
CA GLU A 62 -1.29 -4.26 -11.39
C GLU A 62 0.10 -4.24 -12.07
N GLY A 63 1.17 -4.61 -11.35
CA GLY A 63 2.54 -4.69 -11.88
C GLY A 63 2.71 -5.76 -12.98
N PRO A 64 3.81 -5.74 -13.76
CA PRO A 64 3.99 -6.65 -14.89
C PRO A 64 3.91 -8.11 -14.42
N SER A 65 2.78 -8.71 -14.77
CA SER A 65 2.33 -10.04 -14.40
C SER A 65 3.46 -11.07 -14.38
N SER A 66 3.44 -11.89 -13.32
CA SER A 66 4.01 -13.24 -13.20
C SER A 66 5.22 -13.40 -12.27
N ALA A 67 5.02 -13.27 -10.96
CA ALA A 67 5.70 -14.14 -10.01
C ALA A 67 4.84 -14.37 -8.76
N ALA A 68 4.22 -15.55 -8.74
CA ALA A 68 3.58 -16.20 -7.59
C ALA A 68 2.27 -15.59 -7.08
N SER A 69 1.18 -16.12 -7.61
CA SER A 69 -0.08 -16.30 -6.88
C SER A 69 0.20 -17.00 -5.54
N LEU A 70 0.43 -16.22 -4.48
CA LEU A 70 0.25 -16.68 -3.11
C LEU A 70 -1.18 -16.34 -2.73
N PRO A 71 -1.95 -17.29 -2.15
CA PRO A 71 -3.31 -16.99 -1.73
C PRO A 71 -3.26 -15.87 -0.68
N HIS A 72 -3.88 -14.73 -0.98
CA HIS A 72 -4.07 -13.65 -0.03
C HIS A 72 -4.98 -14.14 1.10
N ARG A 73 -4.39 -14.66 2.18
CA ARG A 73 -5.12 -14.95 3.42
C ARG A 73 -5.30 -13.65 4.19
N SER A 74 -6.51 -13.09 4.16
CA SER A 74 -6.87 -11.94 4.98
C SER A 74 -6.96 -12.36 6.45
N PRO A 75 -6.32 -11.65 7.40
CA PRO A 75 -6.55 -11.88 8.84
C PRO A 75 -8.00 -11.65 9.29
N PHE A 76 -8.81 -10.99 8.46
CA PHE A 76 -10.22 -10.70 8.77
C PHE A 76 -11.20 -11.80 8.33
N ASP A 77 -10.75 -12.78 7.54
CA ASP A 77 -11.60 -13.87 7.04
C ASP A 77 -11.96 -14.90 8.14
N ASP A 78 -11.24 -14.90 9.26
CA ASP A 78 -11.39 -15.84 10.38
C ASP A 78 -12.39 -15.33 11.45
N THR A 79 -13.29 -14.39 11.13
CA THR A 79 -14.30 -13.93 12.09
C THR A 79 -15.41 -14.99 12.19
N PRO A 80 -15.56 -15.73 13.31
CA PRO A 80 -16.63 -16.70 13.44
C PRO A 80 -17.97 -15.96 13.38
N THR A 81 -18.83 -16.37 12.43
CA THR A 81 -20.23 -15.95 12.40
C THR A 81 -20.90 -16.61 13.60
N ALA A 82 -21.29 -15.81 14.60
CA ALA A 82 -22.05 -16.29 15.74
C ALA A 82 -23.48 -16.65 15.28
N ASP A 83 -23.87 -17.91 15.50
CA ASP A 83 -25.26 -18.37 15.55
C ASP A 83 -25.78 -18.21 16.99
#